data_AF-A0A7K0S1Y4-F1
#
_entry.id   AF-A0A7K0S1Y4-F1
#
_cell.length_a   1.000
_cell.length_b   1.000
_cell.length_c   1.000
_cell.angle_alpha   90.00
_cell.angle_beta   90.00
_cell.angle_gamma   90.00
#
_symmetry.space_group_name_H-M   'P 1'
#
loop_
_entity.id
_entity.type
_entity.pdbx_description
1 polymer ?
#
loop_
_entity_poly.entity_id
_entity_poly.type
_entity_poly.pdbx_seq_one_letter_code
_entity_poly.pdbx_strand_id
1 'polypeptide(L)'
;MASAQVDHHQMLKSMSWWDGFVVALANPGFLIAALGGSIGVLGTTGAVVLWTISVLFGALQNNIYAELSTMFPNKSGGLAVYAHEAFRKYTNFIGPVVAFGYWMGWSVVLSINGLIVGTLIITQWFPDATWTSGQQDANSIGFGLSWPIIIGAAAIVIVWLFNIFGVRPAVWFGYITGALLLVPAFVLMFMPYLTGDWSSSNMQWEVGTNGGFFLAVTWLYFMCWSAYGFEAVASFAPEYHNTEVDTPLALRASAMFSIIVYVLLPLGLGGTLGTATVAEDPTFIAFYVTAFDTLVGSDLANVMVVCLVGGLVLSMNTATMDGARALFGIAQEGMTLKQLGTLSKRKVPSVAMTLDMIINILLIVFFHGVIAIL
;
A
#
# COMPACT_ATOMS: atom_id res chain seq x y z
N MET A 1 10.55 11.40 -47.96
CA MET A 1 10.74 10.30 -46.99
C MET A 1 10.58 10.89 -45.60
N ALA A 2 9.43 10.63 -44.94
CA ALA A 2 9.26 11.01 -43.55
C ALA A 2 10.01 10.00 -42.71
N SER A 3 11.17 10.40 -42.16
CA SER A 3 11.83 9.65 -41.11
C SER A 3 10.94 9.71 -39.88
N ALA A 4 10.33 8.60 -39.50
CA ALA A 4 9.77 8.45 -38.16
C ALA A 4 10.93 8.61 -37.17
N GLN A 5 11.03 9.76 -36.51
CA GLN A 5 11.81 9.85 -35.28
C GLN A 5 11.11 8.94 -34.27
N VAL A 6 11.74 7.81 -33.97
CA VAL A 6 11.34 6.98 -32.83
C VAL A 6 11.53 7.85 -31.60
N ASP A 7 10.42 8.26 -31.00
CA ASP A 7 10.41 9.06 -29.79
C ASP A 7 11.07 8.25 -28.67
N HIS A 8 12.27 8.64 -28.26
CA HIS A 8 13.16 7.87 -27.40
C HIS A 8 12.68 7.72 -25.93
N HIS A 9 11.45 8.14 -25.62
CA HIS A 9 10.90 8.25 -24.26
C HIS A 9 9.65 7.40 -23.97
N GLN A 10 9.35 6.38 -24.79
CA GLN A 10 8.27 5.44 -24.47
C GLN A 10 8.75 4.29 -23.58
N MET A 11 7.96 3.94 -22.57
CA MET A 11 8.22 2.78 -21.71
C MET A 11 8.11 1.49 -22.53
N LEU A 12 8.91 0.49 -22.17
CA LEU A 12 8.94 -0.77 -22.92
C LEU A 12 7.71 -1.63 -22.56
N LYS A 13 6.93 -2.00 -23.58
CA LYS A 13 5.89 -3.03 -23.44
C LYS A 13 6.55 -4.35 -23.04
N SER A 14 6.38 -4.75 -21.78
CA SER A 14 7.05 -5.92 -21.21
C SER A 14 6.22 -6.64 -20.15
N MET A 15 5.03 -6.14 -19.83
CA MET A 15 4.15 -6.71 -18.82
C MET A 15 2.94 -7.40 -19.47
N SER A 16 2.51 -8.50 -18.87
CA SER A 16 1.22 -9.14 -19.11
C SER A 16 0.25 -8.77 -17.99
N TRP A 17 -1.04 -9.06 -18.15
CA TRP A 17 -2.04 -8.76 -17.13
C TRP A 17 -1.77 -9.42 -15.76
N TRP A 18 -1.14 -10.60 -15.75
CA TRP A 18 -0.74 -11.29 -14.52
C TRP A 18 0.36 -10.54 -13.76
N ASP A 19 1.29 -9.88 -14.47
CA ASP A 19 2.31 -9.04 -13.83
C ASP A 19 1.63 -7.87 -13.11
N GLY A 20 0.60 -7.27 -13.73
CA GLY A 20 -0.25 -6.26 -13.11
C GLY A 20 -0.98 -6.77 -11.87
N PHE A 21 -1.55 -7.97 -11.93
CA PHE A 21 -2.18 -8.60 -10.77
C PHE A 21 -1.19 -8.80 -9.61
N VAL A 22 0.06 -9.17 -9.91
CA VAL A 22 1.11 -9.32 -8.89
C VAL A 22 1.48 -8.00 -8.23
N VAL A 23 1.44 -6.88 -8.97
CA VAL A 23 1.57 -5.55 -8.37
C VAL A 23 0.44 -5.30 -7.36
N ALA A 24 -0.80 -5.69 -7.68
CA ALA A 24 -1.94 -5.54 -6.77
C ALA A 24 -1.92 -6.51 -5.57
N LEU A 25 -1.06 -7.54 -5.56
CA LEU A 25 -0.83 -8.36 -4.37
C LEU A 25 -0.25 -7.57 -3.20
N ALA A 26 0.20 -6.33 -3.42
CA ALA A 26 0.55 -5.37 -2.36
C ALA A 26 -0.65 -4.94 -1.49
N ASN A 27 -1.89 -5.04 -2.00
CA ASN A 27 -3.07 -4.49 -1.33
C ASN A 27 -3.35 -4.99 0.09
N PRO A 28 -3.19 -6.29 0.41
CA PRO A 28 -3.33 -6.79 1.77
C PRO A 28 -2.42 -6.03 2.75
N GLY A 29 -1.23 -5.57 2.32
CA GLY A 29 -0.34 -4.76 3.15
C GLY A 29 -0.96 -3.42 3.57
N PHE A 30 -1.74 -2.76 2.69
CA PHE A 30 -2.45 -1.52 3.05
C PHE A 30 -3.56 -1.76 4.06
N LEU A 31 -4.31 -2.85 3.89
CA LEU A 31 -5.31 -3.28 4.88
C LEU A 31 -4.65 -3.54 6.24
N ILE A 32 -3.52 -4.25 6.25
CA ILE A 32 -2.80 -4.63 7.46
C ILE A 32 -2.41 -3.40 8.29
N ALA A 33 -1.96 -2.33 7.61
CA ALA A 33 -1.53 -1.09 8.24
C ALA A 33 -2.65 -0.36 9.00
N ALA A 34 -3.87 -0.38 8.48
CA ALA A 34 -5.00 0.38 9.04
C ALA A 34 -5.95 -0.47 9.91
N LEU A 35 -5.84 -1.81 9.86
CA LEU A 35 -6.81 -2.70 10.49
C LEU A 35 -6.87 -2.53 12.01
N GLY A 36 -5.73 -2.44 12.70
CA GLY A 36 -5.66 -2.31 14.16
C GLY A 36 -6.43 -1.10 14.69
N GLY A 37 -6.15 0.08 14.14
CA GLY A 37 -6.87 1.30 14.49
C GLY A 37 -8.36 1.21 14.15
N SER A 38 -8.71 0.62 13.00
CA SER A 38 -10.11 0.48 12.59
C SER A 38 -10.91 -0.43 13.53
N ILE A 39 -10.34 -1.55 13.96
CA ILE A 39 -10.99 -2.46 14.93
C ILE A 39 -11.09 -1.77 16.29
N GLY A 40 -10.02 -1.12 16.75
CA GLY A 40 -10.01 -0.45 18.05
C GLY A 40 -11.08 0.63 18.20
N VAL A 41 -11.42 1.34 17.11
CA VAL A 41 -12.39 2.45 17.15
C VAL A 41 -13.80 2.05 16.71
N LEU A 42 -13.93 1.15 15.73
CA LEU A 42 -15.24 0.77 15.15
C LEU A 42 -15.82 -0.52 15.76
N GLY A 43 -14.99 -1.29 16.47
CA GLY A 43 -15.25 -2.68 16.79
C GLY A 43 -14.99 -3.59 15.60
N THR A 44 -14.83 -4.89 15.86
CA THR A 44 -14.56 -5.91 14.84
C THR A 44 -15.65 -5.97 13.76
N THR A 45 -16.93 -5.92 14.12
CA THR A 45 -18.04 -5.92 13.14
C THR A 45 -18.10 -4.61 12.37
N GLY A 46 -17.89 -3.47 13.04
CA GLY A 46 -17.87 -2.16 12.40
C GLY A 46 -16.75 -2.06 11.35
N ALA A 47 -15.56 -2.54 11.69
CA ALA A 47 -14.42 -2.60 10.78
C ALA A 47 -14.72 -3.48 9.55
N VAL A 48 -15.23 -4.71 9.73
CA VAL A 48 -15.60 -5.61 8.62
C VAL A 48 -16.59 -4.94 7.66
N VAL A 49 -17.66 -4.33 8.20
CA VAL A 49 -18.70 -3.72 7.37
C VAL A 49 -18.17 -2.52 6.59
N LEU A 50 -17.42 -1.63 7.24
CA LEU A 50 -16.89 -0.44 6.57
C LEU A 50 -15.79 -0.79 5.56
N TRP A 51 -14.92 -1.76 5.84
CA TRP A 51 -13.94 -2.27 4.86
C TRP A 51 -14.63 -2.89 3.64
N THR A 52 -15.71 -3.65 3.87
CA THR A 52 -16.52 -4.24 2.79
C THR A 52 -17.13 -3.15 1.92
N ILE A 53 -17.72 -2.11 2.53
CA ILE A 53 -18.30 -0.98 1.79
C ILE A 53 -17.20 -0.26 0.98
N SER A 54 -16.05 0.03 1.61
CA SER A 54 -14.94 0.72 0.97
C SER A 54 -14.42 -0.06 -0.25
N VAL A 55 -14.11 -1.36 -0.11
CA VAL A 55 -13.57 -2.15 -1.22
C VAL A 55 -14.57 -2.31 -2.38
N LEU A 56 -15.88 -2.38 -2.08
CA LEU A 56 -16.92 -2.42 -3.11
C LEU A 56 -16.99 -1.11 -3.90
N PHE A 57 -16.89 0.05 -3.22
CA PHE A 57 -16.81 1.35 -3.92
C PHE A 57 -15.58 1.43 -4.83
N GLY A 58 -14.41 1.00 -4.34
CA GLY A 58 -13.20 0.95 -5.15
C GLY A 58 -13.35 0.01 -6.35
N ALA A 59 -13.95 -1.17 -6.15
CA ALA A 59 -14.16 -2.13 -7.23
C ALA A 59 -15.09 -1.57 -8.33
N LEU A 60 -16.10 -0.78 -7.96
CA LEU A 60 -16.96 -0.07 -8.92
C LEU A 60 -16.20 1.04 -9.66
N GLN A 61 -15.41 1.84 -8.94
CA GLN A 61 -14.54 2.89 -9.48
C GLN A 61 -13.54 2.33 -10.50
N ASN A 62 -13.13 1.07 -10.33
CA ASN A 62 -12.21 0.38 -11.23
C ASN A 62 -12.68 0.32 -12.69
N ASN A 63 -14.00 0.31 -12.94
CA ASN A 63 -14.52 0.35 -14.30
C ASN A 63 -14.21 1.68 -15.00
N ILE A 64 -14.24 2.79 -14.24
CA ILE A 64 -13.88 4.12 -14.74
C ILE A 64 -12.38 4.15 -15.07
N TYR A 65 -11.55 3.51 -14.24
CA TYR A 65 -10.11 3.40 -14.50
C TYR A 65 -9.75 2.58 -15.72
N ALA A 66 -10.45 1.47 -15.93
CA ALA A 66 -10.28 0.68 -17.14
C ALA A 66 -10.58 1.53 -18.38
N GLU A 67 -11.66 2.32 -18.38
CA GLU A 67 -11.99 3.20 -19.51
C GLU A 67 -10.90 4.27 -19.73
N LEU A 68 -10.53 5.03 -18.71
CA LEU A 68 -9.54 6.10 -18.82
C LEU A 68 -8.16 5.59 -19.26
N SER A 69 -7.73 4.44 -18.74
CA SER A 69 -6.44 3.83 -19.10
C SER A 69 -6.40 3.35 -20.55
N THR A 70 -7.52 2.86 -21.08
CA THR A 70 -7.63 2.47 -22.50
C THR A 70 -7.78 3.67 -23.44
N MET A 71 -8.30 4.81 -22.98
CA MET A 71 -8.33 6.06 -23.75
C MET A 71 -6.93 6.67 -23.94
N PHE A 72 -6.03 6.50 -22.97
CA PHE A 72 -4.68 7.09 -22.98
C PHE A 72 -3.58 6.02 -22.87
N PRO A 73 -3.47 5.08 -23.83
CA PRO A 73 -2.60 3.91 -23.71
C PRO A 73 -1.10 4.25 -23.74
N ASN A 74 -0.73 5.43 -24.23
CA ASN A 74 0.66 5.87 -24.35
C ASN A 74 1.13 6.75 -23.18
N LYS A 75 0.24 7.07 -22.22
CA LYS A 75 0.53 8.00 -21.13
C LYS A 75 0.74 7.25 -19.81
N SER A 76 1.91 7.45 -19.22
CA SER A 76 2.32 6.87 -17.94
C SER A 76 2.02 7.79 -16.78
N GLY A 77 1.53 7.27 -15.66
CA GLY A 77 1.28 8.04 -14.44
C GLY A 77 -0.16 7.99 -13.92
N GLY A 78 -0.98 7.07 -14.45
CA GLY A 78 -2.29 6.73 -13.91
C GLY A 78 -3.23 7.93 -13.81
N LEU A 79 -3.95 8.01 -12.69
CA LEU A 79 -4.97 9.03 -12.42
C LEU A 79 -4.44 10.45 -12.64
N ALA A 80 -3.21 10.74 -12.21
CA ALA A 80 -2.71 12.11 -12.22
C ALA A 80 -2.58 12.67 -13.65
N VAL A 81 -2.25 11.82 -14.61
CA VAL A 81 -2.16 12.20 -16.02
C VAL A 81 -3.54 12.27 -16.68
N TYR A 82 -4.46 11.36 -16.34
CA TYR A 82 -5.84 11.41 -16.83
C TYR A 82 -6.58 12.66 -16.35
N ALA A 83 -6.40 13.02 -15.07
CA ALA A 83 -6.95 14.24 -14.50
C ALA A 83 -6.34 15.49 -15.15
N HIS A 84 -5.04 15.50 -15.43
CA HIS A 84 -4.44 16.62 -16.15
C HIS A 84 -5.04 16.78 -17.54
N GLU A 85 -5.18 15.70 -18.31
CA GLU A 85 -5.80 15.73 -19.64
C GLU A 85 -7.25 16.20 -19.63
N ALA A 86 -8.02 15.83 -18.60
CA ALA A 86 -9.39 16.31 -18.44
C ALA A 86 -9.46 17.83 -18.21
N PHE A 87 -8.52 18.39 -17.43
CA PHE A 87 -8.59 19.78 -16.97
C PHE A 87 -7.68 20.76 -17.72
N ARG A 88 -6.77 20.29 -18.59
CA ARG A 88 -5.81 21.13 -19.36
C ARG A 88 -6.47 22.26 -20.15
N LYS A 89 -7.72 22.08 -20.60
CA LYS A 89 -8.47 23.11 -21.34
C LYS A 89 -8.88 24.29 -20.45
N TYR A 90 -9.04 24.05 -19.16
CA TYR A 90 -9.53 25.04 -18.20
C TYR A 90 -8.39 25.67 -17.39
N THR A 91 -7.45 24.85 -16.90
CA THR A 91 -6.32 25.32 -16.10
C THR A 91 -5.17 24.33 -16.10
N ASN A 92 -3.95 24.87 -16.14
CA ASN A 92 -2.72 24.09 -16.02
C ASN A 92 -2.37 23.78 -14.56
N PHE A 93 -3.02 24.41 -13.57
CA PHE A 93 -2.70 24.26 -12.14
C PHE A 93 -3.23 22.95 -11.53
N ILE A 94 -4.28 22.36 -12.12
CA ILE A 94 -4.86 21.12 -11.60
C ILE A 94 -3.90 19.95 -11.76
N GLY A 95 -3.15 19.89 -12.87
CA GLY A 95 -2.24 18.77 -13.12
C GLY A 95 -1.14 18.62 -12.05
N PRO A 96 -0.38 19.66 -11.69
CA PRO A 96 0.63 19.56 -10.63
C PRO A 96 0.04 19.27 -9.25
N VAL A 97 -1.16 19.79 -8.94
CA VAL A 97 -1.81 19.53 -7.65
C VAL A 97 -2.23 18.06 -7.54
N VAL A 98 -2.87 17.51 -8.58
CA VAL A 98 -3.27 16.09 -8.59
C VAL A 98 -2.03 15.20 -8.63
N ALA A 99 -1.02 15.55 -9.41
CA ALA A 99 0.28 14.87 -9.44
C ALA A 99 0.93 14.76 -8.08
N PHE A 100 1.04 15.89 -7.39
CA PHE A 100 1.65 15.95 -6.08
C PHE A 100 0.82 15.18 -5.06
N GLY A 101 -0.51 15.35 -5.05
CA GLY A 101 -1.39 14.62 -4.15
C GLY A 101 -1.33 13.11 -4.37
N TYR A 102 -1.35 12.67 -5.63
CA TYR A 102 -1.24 11.26 -6.00
C TYR A 102 0.13 10.69 -5.63
N TRP A 103 1.22 11.38 -5.99
CA TRP A 103 2.57 10.97 -5.60
C TRP A 103 2.74 10.90 -4.08
N MET A 104 2.32 11.92 -3.33
CA MET A 104 2.41 11.92 -1.88
C MET A 104 1.59 10.78 -1.27
N GLY A 105 0.37 10.55 -1.77
CA GLY A 105 -0.49 9.46 -1.30
C GLY A 105 0.16 8.07 -1.45
N TRP A 106 0.90 7.85 -2.53
CA TRP A 106 1.71 6.63 -2.71
C TRP A 106 3.02 6.67 -1.93
N SER A 107 3.68 7.82 -1.86
CA SER A 107 4.97 8.00 -1.22
C SER A 107 4.94 7.58 0.25
N VAL A 108 3.95 8.06 1.02
CA VAL A 108 3.85 7.84 2.47
C VAL A 108 3.68 6.37 2.88
N VAL A 109 3.34 5.48 1.93
CA VAL A 109 3.30 4.03 2.16
C VAL A 109 4.64 3.52 2.69
N LEU A 110 5.76 4.08 2.22
CA LEU A 110 7.09 3.60 2.59
C LEU A 110 7.38 3.84 4.07
N SER A 111 7.04 5.03 4.60
CA SER A 111 7.21 5.33 6.01
C SER A 111 6.24 4.55 6.90
N ILE A 112 4.97 4.41 6.47
CA ILE A 112 3.97 3.59 7.18
C ILE A 112 4.42 2.13 7.29
N ASN A 113 4.68 1.48 6.16
CA ASN A 113 5.06 0.07 6.15
C ASN A 113 6.45 -0.15 6.75
N GLY A 114 7.37 0.80 6.59
CA GLY A 114 8.66 0.78 7.28
C GLY A 114 8.49 0.72 8.79
N LEU A 115 7.62 1.55 9.36
CA LEU A 115 7.33 1.54 10.80
C LEU A 115 6.71 0.21 11.24
N ILE A 116 5.75 -0.31 10.48
CA ILE A 116 5.10 -1.61 10.75
C ILE A 116 6.12 -2.75 10.73
N VAL A 117 6.98 -2.80 9.71
CA VAL A 117 8.04 -3.81 9.60
C VAL A 117 8.98 -3.73 10.79
N GLY A 118 9.39 -2.52 11.19
CA GLY A 118 10.23 -2.30 12.36
C GLY A 118 9.57 -2.79 13.64
N THR A 119 8.29 -2.48 13.84
CA THR A 119 7.51 -2.91 15.00
C THR A 119 7.39 -4.43 15.05
N LEU A 120 6.97 -5.07 13.94
CA LEU A 120 6.83 -6.53 13.87
C LEU A 120 8.16 -7.25 14.18
N ILE A 121 9.28 -6.74 13.66
CA ILE A 121 10.60 -7.34 13.90
C ILE A 121 11.00 -7.25 15.38
N ILE A 122 10.83 -6.09 16.00
CA ILE A 122 11.17 -5.90 17.40
C ILE A 122 10.25 -6.70 18.31
N THR A 123 8.94 -6.67 18.08
CA THR A 123 7.98 -7.43 18.87
C THR A 123 8.22 -8.94 18.80
N GLN A 124 8.55 -9.48 17.61
CA GLN A 124 8.71 -10.92 17.42
C GLN A 124 10.05 -11.46 17.95
N TRP A 125 11.16 -10.77 17.65
CA TRP A 125 12.50 -11.33 17.88
C TRP A 125 13.31 -10.60 18.95
N PHE A 126 12.97 -9.35 19.25
CA PHE A 126 13.74 -8.52 20.18
C PHE A 126 12.82 -7.75 21.15
N PRO A 127 11.90 -8.42 21.86
CA PRO A 127 10.93 -7.73 22.73
C PRO A 127 11.60 -6.92 23.85
N ASP A 128 12.80 -7.30 24.27
CA ASP A 128 13.58 -6.59 25.29
C ASP A 128 14.31 -5.34 24.75
N ALA A 129 14.29 -5.09 23.43
CA ALA A 129 14.98 -3.96 22.82
C ALA A 129 14.12 -2.69 22.91
N THR A 130 14.21 -1.98 24.03
CA THR A 130 13.36 -0.81 24.35
C THR A 130 14.02 0.55 24.11
N TRP A 131 15.07 0.64 23.30
CA TRP A 131 15.76 1.92 23.09
C TRP A 131 14.89 2.90 22.30
N THR A 132 14.80 4.11 22.83
CA THR A 132 14.12 5.25 22.22
C THR A 132 14.88 6.55 22.53
N SER A 133 14.85 7.52 21.63
CA SER A 133 15.48 8.83 21.80
C SER A 133 14.67 9.93 21.11
N GLY A 134 14.68 11.15 21.68
CA GLY A 134 13.86 12.25 21.17
C GLY A 134 12.37 12.07 21.47
N GLN A 135 11.52 12.63 20.63
CA GLN A 135 10.07 12.53 20.80
C GLN A 135 9.57 11.13 20.42
N GLN A 136 8.65 10.56 21.20
CA GLN A 136 8.19 9.17 21.02
C GLN A 136 6.67 9.01 21.19
N ASP A 137 5.96 10.09 21.49
CA ASP A 137 4.50 10.02 21.61
C ASP A 137 3.91 9.90 20.19
N ALA A 138 3.18 8.82 19.96
CA ALA A 138 2.56 8.48 18.68
C ALA A 138 1.61 9.57 18.15
N ASN A 139 1.07 10.43 19.04
CA ASN A 139 0.19 11.54 18.68
C ASN A 139 0.91 12.89 18.57
N SER A 140 2.23 12.88 18.77
CA SER A 140 3.03 14.09 18.79
C SER A 140 3.88 14.22 17.54
N ILE A 141 4.25 15.45 17.24
CA ILE A 141 5.04 15.79 16.06
C ILE A 141 6.43 16.20 16.54
N GLY A 142 7.48 15.54 16.03
CA GLY A 142 8.85 15.88 16.41
C GLY A 142 9.88 14.87 15.91
N PHE A 143 11.17 15.18 16.03
CA PHE A 143 12.20 14.21 15.66
C PHE A 143 12.43 13.21 16.80
N GLY A 144 12.40 11.92 16.45
CA GLY A 144 12.69 10.84 17.37
C GLY A 144 13.19 9.59 16.66
N LEU A 145 13.99 8.80 17.37
CA LEU A 145 14.55 7.54 16.88
C LEU A 145 14.27 6.44 17.88
N SER A 146 13.77 5.33 17.37
CA SER A 146 13.55 4.08 18.10
C SER A 146 14.05 2.92 17.24
N TRP A 147 14.20 1.74 17.82
CA TRP A 147 14.59 0.55 17.04
C TRP A 147 13.64 0.27 15.85
N PRO A 148 12.30 0.32 16.01
CA PRO A 148 11.38 0.20 14.88
C PRO A 148 11.66 1.21 13.76
N ILE A 149 11.93 2.48 14.09
CA ILE A 149 12.20 3.54 13.11
C ILE A 149 13.50 3.28 12.36
N ILE A 150 14.56 2.84 13.05
CA ILE A 150 15.85 2.53 12.41
C ILE A 150 15.69 1.35 11.44
N ILE A 151 14.99 0.30 11.86
CA ILE A 151 14.73 -0.87 11.02
C ILE A 151 13.85 -0.49 9.82
N GLY A 152 12.83 0.33 10.04
CA GLY A 152 11.97 0.85 8.97
C GLY A 152 12.73 1.72 7.97
N ALA A 153 13.59 2.63 8.45
CA ALA A 153 14.46 3.44 7.60
C ALA A 153 15.44 2.57 6.79
N ALA A 154 16.00 1.53 7.40
CA ALA A 154 16.82 0.55 6.68
C ALA A 154 16.02 -0.19 5.60
N ALA A 155 14.78 -0.60 5.89
CA ALA A 155 13.89 -1.23 4.92
C ALA A 155 13.58 -0.30 3.72
N ILE A 156 13.32 0.99 3.98
CA ILE A 156 13.12 2.01 2.94
C ILE A 156 14.35 2.10 2.03
N VAL A 157 15.56 2.16 2.61
CA VAL A 157 16.81 2.21 1.83
C VAL A 157 17.01 0.94 1.01
N ILE A 158 16.68 -0.23 1.58
CA ILE A 158 16.77 -1.52 0.87
C ILE A 158 15.83 -1.53 -0.34
N VAL A 159 14.57 -1.12 -0.17
CA VAL A 159 13.59 -1.04 -1.27
C VAL A 159 14.08 -0.08 -2.35
N TRP A 160 14.59 1.09 -1.96
CA TRP A 160 15.18 2.06 -2.90
C TRP A 160 16.37 1.48 -3.68
N LEU A 161 17.29 0.77 -3.00
CA LEU A 161 18.43 0.11 -3.65
C LEU A 161 17.95 -0.89 -4.72
N PHE A 162 16.99 -1.75 -4.38
CA PHE A 162 16.43 -2.72 -5.32
C PHE A 162 15.79 -2.03 -6.55
N ASN A 163 15.06 -0.95 -6.33
CA ASN A 163 14.37 -0.21 -7.39
C ASN A 163 15.33 0.52 -8.34
N ILE A 164 16.41 1.13 -7.81
CA ILE A 164 17.40 1.81 -8.65
C ILE A 164 18.17 0.84 -9.56
N PHE A 165 18.35 -0.41 -9.13
CA PHE A 165 19.01 -1.42 -9.94
C PHE A 165 18.16 -1.93 -11.13
N GLY A 166 16.92 -1.46 -11.29
CA GLY A 166 16.11 -1.61 -12.50
C GLY A 166 14.85 -2.45 -12.30
N VAL A 167 13.96 -2.40 -13.30
CA VAL A 167 12.61 -2.96 -13.22
C VAL A 167 12.60 -4.50 -13.13
N ARG A 168 13.50 -5.19 -13.83
CA ARG A 168 13.50 -6.68 -13.87
C ARG A 168 13.72 -7.32 -12.49
N PRO A 169 14.75 -6.94 -11.71
CA PRO A 169 14.88 -7.39 -10.33
C PRO A 169 13.68 -7.01 -9.46
N ALA A 170 13.15 -5.80 -9.61
CA ALA A 170 12.01 -5.32 -8.81
C ALA A 170 10.73 -6.15 -9.04
N VAL A 171 10.46 -6.53 -10.30
CA VAL A 171 9.32 -7.41 -10.64
C VAL A 171 9.52 -8.82 -10.06
N TRP A 172 10.70 -9.42 -10.24
CA TRP A 172 10.96 -10.77 -9.72
C TRP A 172 10.94 -10.81 -8.18
N PHE A 173 11.46 -9.76 -7.54
CA PHE A 173 11.33 -9.54 -6.11
C PHE A 173 9.86 -9.41 -5.69
N GLY A 174 9.05 -8.73 -6.49
CA GLY A 174 7.61 -8.61 -6.27
C GLY A 174 6.86 -9.94 -6.34
N TYR A 175 7.24 -10.82 -7.28
CA TYR A 175 6.70 -12.18 -7.36
C TYR A 175 6.96 -13.00 -6.08
N ILE A 176 8.19 -12.95 -5.56
CA ILE A 176 8.53 -13.68 -4.34
C ILE A 176 7.79 -13.10 -3.14
N THR A 177 7.87 -11.79 -2.95
CA THR A 177 7.26 -11.14 -1.79
C THR A 177 5.74 -11.19 -1.82
N GLY A 178 5.13 -11.19 -3.01
CA GLY A 178 3.69 -11.41 -3.20
C GLY A 178 3.29 -12.85 -2.85
N ALA A 179 4.04 -13.85 -3.31
CA ALA A 179 3.80 -15.23 -2.92
C ALA A 179 3.96 -15.43 -1.40
N LEU A 180 4.96 -14.78 -0.79
CA LEU A 180 5.13 -14.79 0.66
C LEU A 180 3.95 -14.15 1.38
N LEU A 181 3.41 -13.02 0.92
CA LEU A 181 2.27 -12.34 1.54
C LEU A 181 0.96 -13.14 1.45
N LEU A 182 0.78 -13.94 0.40
CA LEU A 182 -0.40 -14.79 0.27
C LEU A 182 -0.50 -15.83 1.38
N VAL A 183 0.63 -16.28 1.94
CA VAL A 183 0.66 -17.28 3.03
C VAL A 183 0.04 -16.75 4.33
N PRO A 184 0.54 -15.66 4.96
CA PRO A 184 -0.06 -15.10 6.17
C PRO A 184 -1.46 -14.57 5.90
N ALA A 185 -1.74 -14.00 4.72
CA ALA A 185 -3.09 -13.60 4.37
C ALA A 185 -4.05 -14.79 4.35
N PHE A 186 -3.66 -15.92 3.76
CA PHE A 186 -4.46 -17.16 3.77
C PHE A 186 -4.67 -17.67 5.19
N VAL A 187 -3.64 -17.66 6.03
CA VAL A 187 -3.74 -18.05 7.44
C VAL A 187 -4.77 -17.17 8.16
N LEU A 188 -4.65 -15.85 8.10
CA LEU A 188 -5.58 -14.94 8.78
C LEU A 188 -7.01 -15.01 8.23
N MET A 189 -7.18 -15.30 6.94
CA MET A 189 -8.49 -15.41 6.30
C MET A 189 -9.19 -16.74 6.59
N PHE A 190 -8.48 -17.86 6.60
CA PHE A 190 -9.12 -19.19 6.56
C PHE A 190 -8.83 -20.05 7.79
N MET A 191 -7.65 -19.94 8.41
CA MET A 191 -7.32 -20.77 9.57
C MET A 191 -8.31 -20.62 10.74
N PRO A 192 -8.80 -19.41 11.10
CA PRO A 192 -9.76 -19.25 12.20
C PRO A 192 -10.98 -20.18 12.10
N TYR A 193 -11.47 -20.43 10.88
CA TYR A 193 -12.63 -21.29 10.64
C TYR A 193 -12.28 -22.78 10.65
N LEU A 194 -11.03 -23.13 10.36
CA LEU A 194 -10.54 -24.51 10.33
C LEU A 194 -10.11 -24.99 11.72
N THR A 195 -9.49 -24.12 12.51
CA THR A 195 -9.03 -24.42 13.88
C THR A 195 -10.17 -24.33 14.90
N GLY A 196 -11.23 -23.57 14.59
CA GLY A 196 -12.36 -23.35 15.50
C GLY A 196 -12.12 -22.21 16.49
N ASP A 197 -11.05 -21.43 16.32
CA ASP A 197 -10.74 -20.25 17.15
C ASP A 197 -11.65 -19.06 16.85
N TRP A 198 -12.39 -19.12 15.74
CA TRP A 198 -13.36 -18.09 15.39
C TRP A 198 -14.60 -18.16 16.28
N SER A 199 -14.93 -17.05 16.95
CA SER A 199 -16.15 -16.92 17.74
C SER A 199 -16.97 -15.69 17.33
N SER A 200 -18.28 -15.87 17.16
CA SER A 200 -19.20 -14.75 16.93
C SER A 200 -19.32 -13.81 18.13
N SER A 201 -18.94 -14.24 19.34
CA SER A 201 -18.92 -13.36 20.52
C SER A 201 -17.89 -12.24 20.42
N ASN A 202 -16.85 -12.45 19.60
CA ASN A 202 -15.78 -11.49 19.37
C ASN A 202 -16.18 -10.41 18.35
N MET A 203 -17.35 -10.57 17.70
CA MET A 203 -17.90 -9.65 16.70
C MET A 203 -18.74 -8.55 17.35
N GLN A 204 -18.14 -7.38 17.57
CA GLN A 204 -18.77 -6.25 18.26
C GLN A 204 -18.95 -5.04 17.34
N TRP A 205 -20.05 -4.31 17.53
CA TRP A 205 -20.37 -3.09 16.80
C TRP A 205 -20.25 -1.88 17.72
N GLU A 206 -19.19 -1.09 17.57
CA GLU A 206 -18.89 0.06 18.44
C GLU A 206 -19.05 1.42 17.75
N VAL A 207 -19.40 1.42 16.46
CA VAL A 207 -19.58 2.65 15.66
C VAL A 207 -20.56 3.62 16.32
N GLY A 208 -21.65 3.12 16.92
CA GLY A 208 -22.66 3.94 17.59
C GLY A 208 -22.15 4.62 18.87
N THR A 209 -21.37 3.90 19.67
CA THR A 209 -20.84 4.36 20.97
C THR A 209 -19.79 5.47 20.79
N ASN A 210 -19.00 5.40 19.72
CA ASN A 210 -17.79 6.21 19.53
C ASN A 210 -17.96 7.44 18.61
N GLY A 211 -19.19 7.77 18.18
CA GLY A 211 -19.44 8.95 17.33
C GLY A 211 -20.41 8.73 16.16
N GLY A 212 -20.94 7.52 16.01
CA GLY A 212 -22.03 7.20 15.08
C GLY A 212 -21.65 7.40 13.61
N PHE A 213 -22.56 8.05 12.87
CA PHE A 213 -22.42 8.24 11.42
C PHE A 213 -21.16 9.02 11.02
N PHE A 214 -20.83 10.10 11.75
CA PHE A 214 -19.65 10.91 11.42
C PHE A 214 -18.35 10.13 11.59
N LEU A 215 -18.28 9.30 12.63
CA LEU A 215 -17.15 8.38 12.82
C LEU A 215 -17.01 7.40 11.66
N ALA A 216 -18.12 6.81 11.21
CA ALA A 216 -18.12 5.89 10.08
C ALA A 216 -17.62 6.57 8.79
N VAL A 217 -18.04 7.81 8.53
CA VAL A 217 -17.57 8.59 7.38
C VAL A 217 -16.08 8.92 7.48
N THR A 218 -15.59 9.31 8.66
CA THR A 218 -14.17 9.57 8.91
C THR A 218 -13.32 8.32 8.65
N TRP A 219 -13.76 7.16 9.14
CA TRP A 219 -13.01 5.91 8.89
C TRP A 219 -13.12 5.43 7.45
N LEU A 220 -14.27 5.62 6.79
CA LEU A 220 -14.38 5.35 5.37
C LEU A 220 -13.37 6.16 4.55
N TYR A 221 -13.08 7.41 4.93
CA TYR A 221 -12.03 8.20 4.27
C TYR A 221 -10.65 7.50 4.36
N PHE A 222 -10.23 7.05 5.55
CA PHE A 222 -8.97 6.32 5.73
C PHE A 222 -8.97 4.95 5.02
N MET A 223 -10.09 4.23 5.07
CA MET A 223 -10.24 2.92 4.41
C MET A 223 -10.19 3.05 2.89
N CYS A 224 -10.78 4.09 2.31
CA CYS A 224 -10.74 4.33 0.87
C CYS A 224 -9.31 4.51 0.36
N TRP A 225 -8.45 5.23 1.09
CA TRP A 225 -7.03 5.33 0.73
C TRP A 225 -6.37 3.94 0.64
N SER A 226 -6.64 3.06 1.60
CA SER A 226 -6.04 1.72 1.64
C SER A 226 -6.68 0.74 0.64
N ALA A 227 -7.99 0.82 0.43
CA ALA A 227 -8.74 -0.11 -0.40
C ALA A 227 -8.49 0.12 -1.88
N TYR A 228 -8.21 1.35 -2.30
CA TYR A 228 -8.16 1.71 -3.72
C TYR A 228 -6.81 1.38 -4.38
N GLY A 229 -5.86 0.80 -3.64
CA GLY A 229 -4.50 0.51 -4.13
C GLY A 229 -4.41 -0.40 -5.37
N PHE A 230 -5.45 -1.20 -5.70
CA PHE A 230 -5.47 -1.95 -6.97
C PHE A 230 -5.52 -1.04 -8.21
N GLU A 231 -5.80 0.25 -8.08
CA GLU A 231 -5.71 1.19 -9.19
C GLU A 231 -4.29 1.37 -9.72
N ALA A 232 -3.26 1.06 -8.92
CA ALA A 232 -1.84 1.14 -9.32
C ALA A 232 -1.58 0.36 -10.62
N VAL A 233 -2.32 -0.72 -10.85
CA VAL A 233 -2.27 -1.55 -12.06
C VAL A 233 -2.52 -0.72 -13.34
N ALA A 234 -3.31 0.35 -13.25
CA ALA A 234 -3.60 1.26 -14.35
C ALA A 234 -2.41 2.16 -14.70
N SER A 235 -1.53 2.49 -13.75
CA SER A 235 -0.32 3.28 -14.04
C SER A 235 0.67 2.56 -14.93
N PHE A 236 0.61 1.22 -14.96
CA PHE A 236 1.39 0.36 -15.83
C PHE A 236 0.71 0.13 -17.20
N ALA A 237 -0.41 0.80 -17.49
CA ALA A 237 -1.14 0.65 -18.75
C ALA A 237 -0.25 0.70 -20.02
N PRO A 238 0.73 1.63 -20.13
CA PRO A 238 1.62 1.68 -21.29
C PRO A 238 2.65 0.54 -21.38
N GLU A 239 2.88 -0.18 -20.28
CA GLU A 239 3.85 -1.29 -20.20
C GLU A 239 3.22 -2.64 -20.56
N TYR A 240 1.89 -2.73 -20.62
CA TYR A 240 1.24 -3.97 -21.05
C TYR A 240 1.46 -4.25 -22.53
N HIS A 241 1.61 -5.52 -22.88
CA HIS A 241 1.66 -5.97 -24.27
C HIS A 241 0.41 -5.50 -25.02
N ASN A 242 -0.77 -5.79 -24.49
CA ASN A 242 -2.04 -5.32 -25.03
C ASN A 242 -2.81 -4.48 -23.99
N THR A 243 -2.53 -3.18 -23.95
CA THR A 243 -3.16 -2.22 -23.02
C THR A 243 -4.68 -2.29 -23.00
N GLU A 244 -5.35 -2.50 -24.13
CA GLU A 244 -6.81 -2.51 -24.24
C GLU A 244 -7.45 -3.73 -23.56
N VAL A 245 -6.73 -4.85 -23.51
CA VAL A 245 -7.25 -6.13 -23.00
C VAL A 245 -6.65 -6.45 -21.63
N ASP A 246 -5.34 -6.26 -21.47
CA ASP A 246 -4.60 -6.65 -20.28
C ASP A 246 -4.91 -5.72 -19.10
N THR A 247 -5.06 -4.41 -19.33
CA THR A 247 -5.34 -3.44 -18.24
C THR A 247 -6.69 -3.71 -17.57
N PRO A 248 -7.82 -3.80 -18.31
CA PRO A 248 -9.11 -4.09 -17.67
C PRO A 248 -9.15 -5.46 -16.99
N LEU A 249 -8.46 -6.46 -17.55
CA LEU A 249 -8.39 -7.79 -16.98
C LEU A 249 -7.62 -7.80 -15.66
N ALA A 250 -6.45 -7.15 -15.63
CA ALA A 250 -5.63 -7.01 -14.44
C ALA A 250 -6.35 -6.22 -13.34
N LEU A 251 -7.01 -5.10 -13.70
CA LEU A 251 -7.82 -4.32 -12.76
C LEU A 251 -8.94 -5.15 -12.15
N ARG A 252 -9.74 -5.85 -12.97
CA ARG A 252 -10.87 -6.67 -12.48
C ARG A 252 -10.41 -7.83 -11.61
N ALA A 253 -9.35 -8.54 -12.01
CA ALA A 253 -8.78 -9.61 -11.20
C ALA A 253 -8.30 -9.10 -9.84
N SER A 254 -7.64 -7.94 -9.83
CA SER A 254 -7.14 -7.29 -8.62
C SER A 254 -8.25 -6.85 -7.69
N ALA A 255 -9.33 -6.26 -8.22
CA ALA A 255 -10.49 -5.88 -7.42
C ALA A 255 -11.20 -7.09 -6.81
N MET A 256 -11.38 -8.18 -7.58
CA MET A 256 -11.98 -9.42 -7.05
C MET A 256 -11.15 -10.02 -5.91
N PHE A 257 -9.83 -10.05 -6.06
CA PHE A 257 -8.92 -10.48 -5.01
C PHE A 257 -9.01 -9.58 -3.77
N SER A 258 -8.96 -8.26 -3.95
CA SER A 258 -9.10 -7.30 -2.84
C SER A 258 -10.44 -7.43 -2.12
N ILE A 259 -11.56 -7.65 -2.82
CA ILE A 259 -12.86 -7.87 -2.16
C ILE A 259 -12.77 -9.07 -1.21
N ILE A 260 -12.19 -10.18 -1.66
CA ILE A 260 -12.05 -11.39 -0.83
C ILE A 260 -11.19 -11.09 0.40
N VAL A 261 -10.03 -10.45 0.22
CA VAL A 261 -9.10 -10.14 1.31
C VAL A 261 -9.71 -9.16 2.32
N TYR A 262 -10.32 -8.07 1.85
CA TYR A 262 -10.82 -6.99 2.71
C TYR A 262 -12.08 -7.38 3.46
N VAL A 263 -12.78 -8.44 3.02
CA VAL A 263 -13.91 -9.01 3.74
C VAL A 263 -13.43 -10.09 4.71
N LEU A 264 -12.67 -11.08 4.22
CA LEU A 264 -12.33 -12.26 5.01
C LEU A 264 -11.24 -12.01 6.05
N LEU A 265 -10.25 -11.16 5.76
CA LEU A 265 -9.14 -10.94 6.69
C LEU A 265 -9.60 -10.21 7.97
N PRO A 266 -10.36 -9.10 7.90
CA PRO A 266 -10.90 -8.48 9.11
C PRO A 266 -11.88 -9.37 9.85
N LEU A 267 -12.66 -10.19 9.14
CA LEU A 267 -13.64 -11.10 9.73
C LEU A 267 -12.97 -12.27 10.46
N GLY A 268 -11.94 -12.88 9.85
CA GLY A 268 -11.17 -13.97 10.43
C GLY A 268 -10.37 -13.50 11.64
N LEU A 269 -9.61 -12.42 11.49
CA LEU A 269 -8.80 -11.86 12.58
C LEU A 269 -9.66 -11.30 13.71
N GLY A 270 -10.68 -10.50 13.39
CA GLY A 270 -11.59 -9.92 14.36
C GLY A 270 -12.38 -10.97 15.14
N GLY A 271 -12.80 -12.06 14.49
CA GLY A 271 -13.47 -13.17 15.16
C GLY A 271 -12.56 -14.04 16.02
N THR A 272 -11.24 -14.01 15.79
CA THR A 272 -10.24 -14.77 16.59
C THR A 272 -9.85 -14.02 17.86
N LEU A 273 -9.40 -12.77 17.73
CA LEU A 273 -8.86 -12.00 18.87
C LEU A 273 -9.91 -11.13 19.58
N GLY A 274 -10.96 -10.69 18.87
CA GLY A 274 -11.94 -9.74 19.39
C GLY A 274 -11.43 -8.30 19.51
N THR A 275 -12.37 -7.38 19.79
CA THR A 275 -12.08 -5.94 19.83
C THR A 275 -11.12 -5.56 20.96
N ALA A 276 -11.29 -6.12 22.16
CA ALA A 276 -10.54 -5.73 23.35
C ALA A 276 -9.03 -6.00 23.17
N THR A 277 -8.66 -7.21 22.75
CA THR A 277 -7.25 -7.59 22.53
C THR A 277 -6.58 -6.74 21.45
N VAL A 278 -7.30 -6.36 20.39
CA VAL A 278 -6.75 -5.48 19.34
C VAL A 278 -6.67 -4.03 19.80
N ALA A 279 -7.63 -3.56 20.61
CA ALA A 279 -7.65 -2.19 21.14
C ALA A 279 -6.61 -1.96 22.25
N GLU A 280 -6.24 -2.99 22.99
CA GLU A 280 -5.21 -2.93 24.04
C GLU A 280 -3.78 -2.89 23.50
N ASP A 281 -3.57 -3.20 22.22
CA ASP A 281 -2.25 -3.12 21.59
C ASP A 281 -1.86 -1.64 21.32
N PRO A 282 -0.89 -1.08 22.06
CA PRO A 282 -0.49 0.32 21.92
C PRO A 282 0.18 0.63 20.58
N THR A 283 0.63 -0.39 19.85
CA THR A 283 1.29 -0.24 18.55
C THR A 283 0.31 -0.34 17.38
N PHE A 284 -0.92 -0.82 17.61
CA PHE A 284 -1.90 -1.19 16.60
C PHE A 284 -1.37 -2.18 15.54
N ILE A 285 -0.33 -2.95 15.85
CA ILE A 285 0.40 -3.83 14.91
C ILE A 285 0.87 -5.13 15.58
N ALA A 286 1.37 -5.07 16.81
CA ALA A 286 1.84 -6.24 17.56
C ALA A 286 0.77 -7.35 17.70
N PHE A 287 -0.52 -7.02 17.66
CA PHE A 287 -1.60 -8.02 17.71
C PHE A 287 -1.52 -9.05 16.56
N TYR A 288 -0.88 -8.75 15.43
CA TYR A 288 -0.65 -9.74 14.37
C TYR A 288 0.24 -10.88 14.82
N VAL A 289 1.24 -10.61 15.65
CA VAL A 289 2.09 -11.64 16.26
C VAL A 289 1.24 -12.56 17.13
N THR A 290 0.40 -11.98 17.98
CA THR A 290 -0.54 -12.72 18.85
C THR A 290 -1.53 -13.55 18.03
N ALA A 291 -2.06 -12.99 16.93
CA ALA A 291 -2.93 -13.71 16.01
C ALA A 291 -2.24 -14.95 15.41
N PHE A 292 -1.01 -14.80 14.93
CA PHE A 292 -0.26 -15.94 14.39
C PHE A 292 0.09 -16.98 15.45
N ASP A 293 0.50 -16.55 16.65
CA ASP A 293 0.76 -17.47 17.76
C ASP A 293 -0.48 -18.30 18.11
N THR A 294 -1.66 -17.68 18.07
CA THR A 294 -2.94 -18.34 18.35
C THR A 294 -3.33 -19.33 17.23
N LEU A 295 -3.20 -18.92 15.97
CA LEU A 295 -3.72 -19.69 14.83
C LEU A 295 -2.80 -20.81 14.33
N VAL A 296 -1.48 -20.62 14.43
CA VAL A 296 -0.48 -21.56 13.89
C VAL A 296 0.55 -22.02 14.92
N GLY A 297 0.51 -21.48 16.13
CA GLY A 297 1.49 -21.76 17.18
C GLY A 297 2.79 -20.97 17.03
N SER A 298 3.54 -20.88 18.13
CA SER A 298 4.73 -20.04 18.28
C SER A 298 5.84 -20.30 17.25
N ASP A 299 6.09 -21.56 16.91
CA ASP A 299 7.14 -21.93 15.97
C ASP A 299 6.83 -21.43 14.55
N LEU A 300 5.58 -21.60 14.10
CA LEU A 300 5.14 -21.15 12.77
C LEU A 300 4.84 -19.64 12.73
N ALA A 301 4.53 -19.01 13.86
CA ALA A 301 4.34 -17.57 13.95
C ALA A 301 5.57 -16.79 13.47
N ASN A 302 6.78 -17.25 13.81
CA ASN A 302 8.03 -16.67 13.30
C ASN A 302 8.05 -16.64 11.77
N VAL A 303 7.67 -17.74 11.12
CA VAL A 303 7.64 -17.84 9.65
C VAL A 303 6.56 -16.92 9.07
N MET A 304 5.40 -16.83 9.72
CA MET A 304 4.31 -15.94 9.29
C MET A 304 4.72 -14.46 9.36
N VAL A 305 5.41 -14.05 10.43
CA VAL A 305 5.91 -12.66 10.57
C VAL A 305 6.96 -12.35 9.49
N VAL A 306 7.87 -13.27 9.17
CA VAL A 306 8.82 -13.10 8.06
C VAL A 306 8.08 -12.92 6.73
N CYS A 307 7.06 -13.74 6.48
CA CYS A 307 6.25 -13.64 5.26
C CYS A 307 5.46 -12.33 5.19
N LEU A 308 4.91 -11.88 6.32
CA LEU A 308 4.18 -10.63 6.45
C LEU A 308 5.10 -9.43 6.19
N VAL A 309 6.29 -9.43 6.80
CA VAL A 309 7.33 -8.41 6.54
C VAL A 309 7.69 -8.39 5.05
N GLY A 310 7.89 -9.56 4.44
CA GLY A 310 8.12 -9.67 3.00
C GLY A 310 7.02 -9.00 2.17
N GLY A 311 5.75 -9.25 2.53
CA GLY A 311 4.61 -8.62 1.89
C GLY A 311 4.47 -7.12 2.10
N LEU A 312 4.81 -6.60 3.28
CA LEU A 312 4.85 -5.15 3.50
C LEU A 312 5.94 -4.49 2.66
N VAL A 313 7.08 -5.16 2.48
CA VAL A 313 8.16 -4.72 1.60
C VAL A 313 7.71 -4.76 0.12
N LEU A 314 6.85 -5.70 -0.29
CA LEU A 314 6.18 -5.65 -1.62
C LEU A 314 5.36 -4.38 -1.76
N SER A 315 4.56 -4.03 -0.75
CA SER A 315 3.71 -2.84 -0.80
C SER A 315 4.54 -1.56 -0.89
N MET A 316 5.67 -1.49 -0.17
CA MET A 316 6.64 -0.41 -0.31
C MET A 316 7.22 -0.34 -1.73
N ASN A 317 7.62 -1.48 -2.30
CA ASN A 317 8.16 -1.55 -3.66
C ASN A 317 7.15 -1.08 -4.71
N THR A 318 5.89 -1.51 -4.58
CA THR A 318 4.78 -1.11 -5.46
C THR A 318 4.54 0.39 -5.39
N ALA A 319 4.50 0.95 -4.19
CA ALA A 319 4.31 2.38 -3.96
C ALA A 319 5.45 3.23 -4.58
N THR A 320 6.71 2.83 -4.40
CA THR A 320 7.83 3.51 -5.06
C THR A 320 7.72 3.43 -6.58
N MET A 321 7.34 2.26 -7.12
CA MET A 321 7.20 2.06 -8.56
C MET A 321 6.08 2.92 -9.16
N ASP A 322 4.93 3.04 -8.48
CA ASP A 322 3.79 3.83 -8.93
C ASP A 322 4.03 5.33 -8.76
N GLY A 323 4.43 5.75 -7.55
CA GLY A 323 4.68 7.16 -7.23
C GLY A 323 5.78 7.77 -8.11
N ALA A 324 6.84 7.01 -8.41
CA ALA A 324 7.89 7.50 -9.31
C ALA A 324 7.41 7.66 -10.77
N ARG A 325 6.46 6.84 -11.22
CA ARG A 325 5.83 6.98 -12.55
C ARG A 325 4.90 8.18 -12.62
N ALA A 326 4.18 8.49 -11.54
CA ALA A 326 3.38 9.70 -11.46
C ALA A 326 4.25 10.95 -11.56
N LEU A 327 5.32 11.06 -10.78
CA LEU A 327 6.27 12.17 -10.88
C LEU A 327 6.91 12.28 -12.27
N PHE A 328 7.28 11.14 -12.84
CA PHE A 328 7.86 11.07 -14.18
C PHE A 328 6.89 11.55 -15.27
N GLY A 329 5.63 11.11 -15.23
CA GLY A 329 4.59 11.50 -16.19
C GLY A 329 4.38 13.02 -16.23
N ILE A 330 4.25 13.65 -15.06
CA ILE A 330 4.07 15.11 -14.98
C ILE A 330 5.34 15.90 -15.33
N ALA A 331 6.53 15.33 -15.07
CA ALA A 331 7.77 15.95 -15.51
C ALA A 331 7.92 15.96 -17.03
N GLN A 332 7.46 14.90 -17.72
CA GLN A 332 7.40 14.90 -19.19
C GLN A 332 6.44 15.94 -19.75
N GLU A 333 5.34 16.23 -19.04
CA GLU A 333 4.36 17.24 -19.43
C GLU A 333 4.87 18.68 -19.16
N GLY A 334 6.10 18.87 -18.68
CA GLY A 334 6.71 20.17 -18.43
C GLY A 334 6.12 20.91 -17.22
N MET A 335 5.40 20.18 -16.37
CA MET A 335 4.54 20.72 -15.32
C MET A 335 5.16 20.65 -13.91
N THR A 336 6.35 20.05 -13.79
CA THR A 336 7.17 20.05 -12.58
C THR A 336 8.66 20.21 -12.91
N LEU A 337 9.55 20.00 -11.94
CA LEU A 337 10.99 20.05 -12.10
C LEU A 337 11.47 19.03 -13.16
N LYS A 338 12.18 19.53 -14.18
CA LYS A 338 12.73 18.71 -15.28
C LYS A 338 13.60 17.55 -14.81
N GLN A 339 14.25 17.70 -13.67
CA GLN A 339 15.11 16.68 -13.04
C GLN A 339 14.33 15.41 -12.68
N LEU A 340 13.05 15.52 -12.32
CA LEU A 340 12.20 14.37 -11.97
C LEU A 340 11.84 13.52 -13.20
N GLY A 341 11.93 14.10 -14.40
CA GLY A 341 11.72 13.40 -15.67
C GLY A 341 12.96 12.68 -16.21
N THR A 342 14.07 12.68 -15.46
CA THR A 342 15.31 12.05 -15.94
C THR A 342 15.29 10.54 -15.68
N LEU A 343 15.45 9.77 -16.77
CA LEU A 343 15.63 8.32 -16.70
C LEU A 343 17.10 7.98 -16.47
N SER A 344 17.36 7.00 -15.60
CA SER A 344 18.69 6.43 -15.41
C SER A 344 19.10 5.56 -16.61
N LYS A 345 20.37 5.12 -16.65
CA LYS A 345 20.87 4.15 -17.65
C LYS A 345 20.05 2.86 -17.70
N ARG A 346 19.30 2.54 -16.63
CA ARG A 346 18.46 1.35 -16.50
C ARG A 346 16.97 1.64 -16.80
N LYS A 347 16.67 2.79 -17.41
CA LYS A 347 15.31 3.24 -17.78
C LYS A 347 14.33 3.34 -16.60
N VAL A 348 14.83 3.72 -15.43
CA VAL A 348 14.00 4.00 -14.24
C VAL A 348 14.16 5.46 -13.80
N PRO A 349 13.10 6.10 -13.26
CA PRO A 349 13.13 7.49 -12.80
C PRO A 349 13.87 7.64 -11.46
N SER A 350 15.20 7.51 -11.48
CA SER A 350 16.03 7.40 -10.26
C SER A 350 16.01 8.63 -9.36
N VAL A 351 15.85 9.83 -9.93
CA VAL A 351 15.77 11.07 -9.15
C VAL A 351 14.46 11.12 -8.36
N ALA A 352 13.33 10.79 -9.00
CA ALA A 352 12.04 10.71 -8.34
C ALA A 352 12.04 9.67 -7.21
N MET A 353 12.60 8.48 -7.45
CA MET A 353 12.75 7.44 -6.43
C MET A 353 13.65 7.86 -5.26
N THR A 354 14.70 8.65 -5.51
CA THR A 354 15.58 9.12 -4.43
C THR A 354 14.92 10.21 -3.59
N LEU A 355 14.16 11.12 -4.22
CA LEU A 355 13.35 12.09 -3.50
C LEU A 355 12.32 11.39 -2.61
N ASP A 356 11.65 10.37 -3.14
CA ASP A 356 10.68 9.53 -2.43
C ASP A 356 11.29 8.89 -1.16
N MET A 357 12.47 8.28 -1.29
CA MET A 357 13.20 7.70 -0.16
C MET A 357 13.58 8.76 0.90
N ILE A 358 14.10 9.93 0.50
CA ILE A 358 14.49 10.99 1.46
C ILE A 358 13.28 11.47 2.26
N ILE A 359 12.16 11.74 1.57
CA ILE A 359 10.94 12.22 2.22
C ILE A 359 10.41 11.18 3.20
N ASN A 360 10.41 9.90 2.82
CA ASN A 360 9.92 8.85 3.71
C ASN A 360 10.82 8.61 4.93
N ILE A 361 12.14 8.77 4.80
CA ILE A 361 13.05 8.75 5.95
C ILE A 361 12.76 9.95 6.87
N LEU A 362 12.45 11.12 6.32
CA LEU A 362 12.06 12.27 7.15
C LEU A 362 10.72 12.02 7.85
N LEU A 363 9.73 11.48 7.15
CA LEU A 363 8.41 11.17 7.71
C LEU A 363 8.48 10.16 8.85
N ILE A 364 9.20 9.05 8.68
CA ILE A 364 9.30 8.00 9.71
C ILE A 364 10.07 8.47 10.96
N VAL A 365 10.96 9.45 10.84
CA VAL A 365 11.70 10.02 11.98
C VAL A 365 10.89 11.14 12.66
N PHE A 366 10.02 11.81 11.89
CA PHE A 366 9.23 12.96 12.35
C PHE A 366 7.85 12.59 12.93
N PHE A 367 7.29 11.46 12.49
CA PHE A 367 6.03 10.90 12.96
C PHE A 367 6.26 9.53 13.58
N HIS A 368 5.74 9.31 14.79
CA HIS A 368 6.01 8.10 15.59
C HIS A 368 4.85 7.10 15.60
N GLY A 369 3.75 7.38 14.89
CA GLY A 369 2.58 6.50 14.79
C GLY A 369 2.10 6.34 13.35
N VAL A 370 1.64 5.13 13.01
CA VAL A 370 1.10 4.81 11.66
C VAL A 370 -0.07 5.73 11.30
N ILE A 371 -0.98 5.95 12.25
CA ILE A 371 -2.17 6.82 12.06
C ILE A 371 -1.78 8.29 11.92
N ALA A 372 -0.65 8.73 12.49
CA ALA A 372 -0.19 10.12 12.36
C ALA A 372 0.44 10.40 10.98
N ILE A 373 0.91 9.35 10.29
CA ILE A 373 1.44 9.44 8.92
C ILE A 373 0.32 9.39 7.87
N LEU A 374 -0.75 8.62 8.16
CA LEU A 374 -2.01 8.58 7.42
C LEU A 374 -2.76 9.92 7.49
#